data_AF-A0A3D3ETU4-F1
#
_entry.id   AF-A0A3D3ETU4-F1
#
_cell.length_a   1.000
_cell.length_b   1.000
_cell.length_c   1.000
_cell.angle_alpha   90.00
_cell.angle_beta   90.00
_cell.angle_gamma   90.00
#
_symmetry.space_group_name_H-M   'P 1'
#
loop_
_entity.id
_entity.type
_entity.pdbx_description
1 polymer ?
#
loop_
_entity_poly.entity_id
_entity_poly.type
_entity_poly.pdbx_seq_one_letter_code
_entity_poly.pdbx_strand_id
1 'polypeptide(L)'
;MLNNVELQINFENLLKLGYAVIDIRYKEYDLCSDTQKLVIARVDSDRDDFYPDMLKLYTGQEFKAGEVYEIWTEILLHKIKMSRVLSRDISIKVAALDYIETIYVKR
;
A
#
# COMPACT_ATOMS: atom_id res chain seq x y z
N MET A 1 12.65 13.29 -14.39
CA MET A 1 13.16 12.80 -13.09
C MET A 1 11.99 12.87 -12.11
N LEU A 2 11.37 11.74 -11.79
CA LEU A 2 10.32 11.73 -10.78
C LEU A 2 11.02 11.75 -9.42
N ASN A 3 11.04 12.93 -8.80
CA ASN A 3 11.48 13.15 -7.43
C ASN A 3 11.02 11.99 -6.55
N ASN A 4 11.86 11.56 -5.62
CA ASN A 4 11.43 10.73 -4.49
C ASN A 4 10.45 11.58 -3.67
N VAL A 5 9.21 11.69 -4.14
CA VAL A 5 8.12 12.29 -3.40
C VAL A 5 7.94 11.37 -2.21
N GLU A 6 8.39 11.80 -1.03
CA GLU A 6 7.95 11.20 0.22
C GLU A 6 6.44 11.16 0.16
N LEU A 7 5.89 9.95 0.12
CA LEU A 7 4.47 9.73 0.07
C LEU A 7 3.91 10.08 1.46
N GLN A 8 3.70 11.36 1.73
CA GLN A 8 3.06 11.82 2.96
C GLN A 8 1.54 11.73 2.77
N ILE A 9 1.02 10.51 2.83
CA ILE A 9 -0.42 10.26 2.80
C ILE A 9 -0.92 10.11 4.23
N ASN A 10 -1.91 10.93 4.60
CA ASN A 10 -2.59 10.77 5.88
C ASN A 10 -3.69 9.70 5.74
N PHE A 11 -3.29 8.44 5.90
CA PHE A 11 -4.17 7.28 5.76
C PHE A 11 -5.32 7.30 6.76
N GLU A 12 -5.08 7.77 7.99
CA GLU A 12 -6.09 7.89 9.04
C GLU A 12 -7.20 8.87 8.64
N ASN A 13 -6.85 10.06 8.15
CA ASN A 13 -7.81 11.05 7.68
C ASN A 13 -8.57 10.57 6.44
N LEU A 14 -7.90 9.89 5.51
CA LEU A 14 -8.56 9.32 4.34
C LEU A 14 -9.59 8.28 4.77
N LEU A 15 -9.26 7.37 5.69
CA LEU A 15 -10.21 6.37 6.18
C LEU A 15 -11.40 7.00 6.92
N LYS A 16 -11.17 8.03 7.75
CA LYS A 16 -12.25 8.80 8.39
C LYS A 16 -13.23 9.37 7.36
N LEU A 17 -12.72 9.81 6.21
CA LEU A 17 -13.50 10.31 5.08
C LEU A 17 -14.10 9.19 4.20
N GLY A 18 -13.81 7.92 4.49
CA GLY A 18 -14.30 6.75 3.74
C GLY A 18 -13.43 6.37 2.54
N TYR A 19 -12.17 6.80 2.51
CA TYR A 19 -11.24 6.57 1.42
C TYR A 19 -10.02 5.75 1.87
N ALA A 20 -9.53 4.87 1.00
CA ALA A 20 -8.30 4.14 1.19
C ALA A 20 -7.39 4.23 -0.04
N VAL A 21 -6.07 4.21 0.17
CA VAL A 21 -5.09 4.17 -0.91
C VAL A 21 -4.73 2.72 -1.16
N ILE A 22 -5.00 2.28 -2.38
CA ILE A 22 -4.80 0.91 -2.82
C ILE A 22 -3.96 0.88 -4.09
N ASP A 23 -3.34 -0.26 -4.33
CA ASP A 23 -2.76 -0.53 -5.63
C ASP A 23 -3.87 -0.70 -6.68
N ILE A 24 -3.66 -0.15 -7.88
CA ILE A 24 -4.64 -0.21 -8.98
C ILE A 24 -5.01 -1.65 -9.39
N ARG A 25 -4.17 -2.65 -9.04
CA ARG A 25 -4.40 -4.06 -9.36
C ARG A 25 -5.10 -4.84 -8.25
N TYR A 26 -5.47 -4.19 -7.15
CA TYR A 26 -6.02 -4.89 -5.99
C TYR A 26 -7.46 -5.39 -6.21
N LYS A 27 -8.26 -4.71 -7.04
CA LYS A 27 -9.64 -5.08 -7.37
C LYS A 27 -10.00 -4.56 -8.77
N GLU A 28 -11.04 -5.10 -9.38
CA GLU A 28 -11.62 -4.56 -10.60
C GLU A 28 -12.29 -3.21 -10.28
N TYR A 29 -11.72 -2.12 -10.75
CA TYR A 29 -12.28 -0.77 -10.64
C TYR A 29 -12.34 -0.13 -12.02
N ASP A 30 -13.24 0.85 -12.19
CA ASP A 30 -13.24 1.73 -13.34
C ASP A 30 -11.94 2.54 -13.35
N LEU A 31 -11.00 2.08 -14.17
CA LEU A 31 -9.65 2.63 -14.28
C LEU A 31 -9.74 4.07 -14.77
N CYS A 32 -9.18 5.00 -14.00
CA CYS A 32 -8.81 6.30 -14.54
C CYS A 32 -7.61 6.09 -15.48
N SER A 33 -7.57 6.75 -16.64
CA SER A 33 -6.52 6.60 -17.67
C SER A 33 -5.13 7.09 -17.27
N ASP A 34 -4.93 7.38 -15.99
CA ASP A 34 -3.69 7.89 -15.43
C ASP A 34 -2.63 6.80 -15.29
N THR A 35 -1.37 7.20 -15.48
CA THR A 35 -0.18 6.33 -15.33
C THR A 35 0.17 6.02 -13.86
N GLN A 36 -0.71 6.41 -12.92
CA GLN A 36 -0.47 6.30 -11.50
C GLN A 36 -0.65 4.85 -11.03
N LYS A 37 0.25 4.40 -10.16
CA LYS A 37 0.27 3.02 -9.63
C LYS A 37 -0.64 2.82 -8.43
N LEU A 38 -1.06 3.92 -7.81
CA LEU A 38 -1.87 3.96 -6.60
C LEU A 38 -3.15 4.73 -6.91
N VAL A 39 -4.27 4.27 -6.38
CA VAL A 39 -5.57 4.92 -6.52
C VAL A 39 -6.22 5.09 -5.16
N ILE A 40 -7.02 6.15 -5.00
CA ILE A 40 -7.85 6.37 -3.82
C ILE A 40 -9.22 5.74 -4.10
N ALA A 41 -9.59 4.71 -3.34
CA ALA A 41 -10.86 4.01 -3.46
C ALA A 41 -11.77 4.30 -2.27
N ARG A 42 -13.08 4.33 -2.50
CA ARG A 42 -14.09 4.44 -1.44
C ARG A 42 -14.26 3.07 -0.75
N VAL A 43 -14.25 3.06 0.58
CA VAL A 43 -14.45 1.87 1.40
C VAL A 43 -15.79 1.99 2.13
N ASP A 44 -16.76 1.15 1.76
CA ASP A 44 -18.13 1.21 2.29
C ASP A 44 -18.35 0.38 3.58
N SER A 45 -17.34 -0.39 4.05
CA SER A 45 -17.36 -1.24 5.25
C SER A 45 -16.42 -0.74 6.38
N ASP A 46 -16.40 -1.42 7.54
CA ASP A 46 -15.63 -1.06 8.75
C ASP A 46 -14.22 -0.55 8.40
N ARG A 47 -14.03 0.73 8.67
CA ARG A 47 -12.97 1.56 8.06
C ARG A 47 -11.65 1.44 8.81
N ASP A 48 -11.73 1.16 10.10
CA ASP A 48 -10.58 1.16 11.00
C ASP A 48 -9.67 -0.06 10.77
N ASP A 49 -10.23 -1.18 10.28
CA ASP A 49 -9.52 -2.44 10.08
C ASP A 49 -9.03 -2.66 8.64
N PHE A 50 -9.26 -1.70 7.72
CA PHE A 50 -8.90 -1.86 6.31
C PHE A 50 -7.41 -2.19 6.10
N TYR A 51 -6.48 -1.31 6.50
CA TYR A 51 -5.05 -1.58 6.31
C TYR A 51 -4.53 -2.74 7.17
N PRO A 52 -4.93 -2.90 8.44
CA PRO A 52 -4.61 -4.10 9.22
C PRO A 52 -4.99 -5.40 8.52
N ASP A 53 -6.22 -5.50 8.00
CA ASP A 53 -6.72 -6.67 7.29
C ASP A 53 -5.96 -6.93 6.00
N MET A 54 -5.62 -5.87 5.27
CA MET A 54 -4.83 -5.95 4.04
C MET A 54 -3.42 -6.48 4.28
N LEU A 55 -2.76 -5.95 5.29
CA LEU A 55 -1.44 -6.42 5.70
C LEU A 55 -1.52 -7.88 6.12
N LYS A 56 -2.51 -8.27 6.93
CA LYS A 56 -2.73 -9.67 7.33
C LYS A 56 -3.00 -10.57 6.13
N LEU A 57 -3.82 -10.13 5.17
CA LEU A 57 -4.14 -10.87 3.96
C LEU A 57 -2.91 -11.15 3.09
N TYR A 58 -2.01 -10.17 2.94
CA TYR A 58 -0.84 -10.32 2.08
C TYR A 58 0.31 -11.07 2.73
N THR A 59 0.46 -10.92 4.05
CA THR A 59 1.68 -11.26 4.76
C THR A 59 1.48 -12.42 5.74
N GLY A 60 0.23 -12.69 6.12
CA GLY A 60 -0.11 -13.64 7.17
C GLY A 60 0.22 -13.15 8.58
N GLN A 61 0.72 -11.91 8.74
CA GLN A 61 1.14 -11.35 10.03
C GLN A 61 0.16 -10.30 10.55
N GLU A 62 0.08 -10.19 11.88
CA GLU A 62 -0.65 -9.12 12.55
C GLU A 62 0.32 -8.02 12.97
N PHE A 63 -0.10 -6.78 12.76
CA PHE A 63 0.69 -5.58 13.06
C PHE A 63 -0.01 -4.76 14.14
N LYS A 64 0.76 -4.06 14.98
CA LYS A 64 0.17 -3.16 15.98
C LYS A 64 -0.50 -1.99 15.28
N ALA A 65 -1.61 -1.51 15.82
CA ALA A 65 -2.33 -0.37 15.24
C ALA A 65 -1.45 0.88 15.02
N GLY A 66 -0.44 1.08 15.88
CA GLY A 66 0.48 2.21 15.78
C GLY A 66 1.50 2.16 14.62
N GLU A 67 1.73 0.99 14.01
CA GLU A 67 2.73 0.82 12.94
C GLU A 67 2.11 0.50 11.57
N VAL A 68 0.81 0.14 11.53
CA VAL A 68 0.11 -0.27 10.30
C VAL A 68 0.25 0.75 9.16
N TYR A 69 0.02 2.03 9.44
CA TYR A 69 0.08 3.08 8.41
C TYR A 69 1.50 3.31 7.91
N GLU A 70 2.49 3.24 8.80
CA GLU A 70 3.90 3.37 8.46
C GLU A 70 4.33 2.21 7.55
N ILE A 71 4.04 0.97 7.97
CA ILE A 71 4.37 -0.25 7.22
C ILE A 71 3.68 -0.26 5.86
N TRP A 72 2.41 0.14 5.79
CA TRP A 72 1.69 0.24 4.52
C TRP A 72 2.39 1.24 3.57
N THR A 73 2.78 2.41 4.09
CA THR A 73 3.53 3.42 3.31
C THR A 73 4.83 2.85 2.77
N GLU A 74 5.60 2.17 3.63
CA GLU A 74 6.88 1.60 3.24
C GLU A 74 6.73 0.49 2.19
N ILE A 75 5.70 -0.35 2.28
CA ILE A 75 5.37 -1.35 1.26
C ILE A 75 5.06 -0.69 -0.08
N LEU A 76 4.28 0.40 -0.10
CA LEU A 76 3.96 1.12 -1.33
C LEU A 76 5.22 1.75 -1.96
N LEU A 77 6.08 2.35 -1.14
CA LEU A 77 7.37 2.90 -1.59
C LEU A 77 8.29 1.80 -2.13
N HIS A 78 8.37 0.68 -1.43
CA HIS A 78 9.15 -0.48 -1.83
C HIS A 78 8.67 -1.03 -3.17
N LYS A 79 7.35 -1.18 -3.34
CA LYS A 79 6.74 -1.55 -4.63
C LYS A 79 7.18 -0.62 -5.75
N ILE A 80 7.11 0.69 -5.55
CA ILE A 80 7.50 1.67 -6.58
C ILE A 80 8.97 1.51 -6.94
N LYS A 81 9.84 1.35 -5.93
CA LYS A 81 11.29 1.14 -6.11
C LYS A 81 11.57 -0.15 -6.86
N MET A 82 11.01 -1.28 -6.44
CA MET A 82 11.21 -2.57 -7.09
C MET A 82 10.69 -2.54 -8.54
N SER A 83 9.50 -1.96 -8.77
CA SER A 83 8.94 -1.87 -10.12
C SER A 83 9.79 -0.99 -11.05
N ARG A 84 10.45 0.05 -10.53
CA ARG A 84 11.40 0.87 -11.29
C ARG A 84 12.66 0.06 -11.65
N VAL A 85 13.23 -0.67 -10.69
CA VAL A 85 14.45 -1.47 -10.89
C VAL A 85 14.21 -2.61 -11.88
N LEU A 86 13.09 -3.32 -11.74
CA LEU A 86 12.75 -4.46 -12.60
C LEU A 86 12.15 -4.05 -13.95
N SER A 87 11.96 -2.76 -14.21
CA SER A 87 11.34 -2.21 -15.44
C SER A 87 10.00 -2.88 -15.79
N ARG A 88 9.30 -3.40 -14.79
CA ARG A 88 7.99 -4.05 -14.89
C ARG A 88 7.23 -3.78 -13.60
N ASP A 89 5.91 -3.77 -13.67
CA ASP A 89 5.13 -3.56 -12.46
C ASP A 89 4.92 -4.85 -11.67
N ILE A 90 5.18 -4.77 -10.37
CA ILE A 90 5.10 -5.87 -9.40
C ILE A 90 3.74 -5.82 -8.71
N SER A 91 3.23 -6.94 -8.19
CA SER A 91 2.00 -6.90 -7.40
C SER A 91 2.28 -6.38 -5.99
N ILE A 92 1.30 -5.70 -5.38
CA ILE A 92 1.43 -5.23 -4.00
C ILE A 92 1.68 -6.39 -3.01
N LYS A 93 1.09 -7.57 -3.26
CA LYS A 93 1.35 -8.78 -2.46
C LYS A 93 2.82 -9.20 -2.50
N VAL A 94 3.45 -9.21 -3.68
CA VAL A 94 4.87 -9.56 -3.82
C VAL A 94 5.74 -8.51 -3.14
N ALA A 95 5.43 -7.22 -3.31
CA ALA A 95 6.17 -6.16 -2.64
C ALA A 95 6.01 -6.21 -1.11
N ALA A 96 4.83 -6.55 -0.59
CA ALA A 96 4.57 -6.70 0.84
C ALA A 96 5.39 -7.85 1.45
N LEU A 97 5.40 -9.01 0.79
CA LEU A 97 6.19 -10.17 1.23
C LEU A 97 7.69 -9.87 1.20
N ASP A 98 8.19 -9.31 0.09
CA ASP A 98 9.60 -8.97 -0.04
C ASP A 98 10.03 -7.90 0.98
N TYR A 99 9.20 -6.88 1.20
CA TYR A 99 9.46 -5.87 2.23
C TYR A 99 9.58 -6.50 3.62
N ILE A 100 8.70 -7.45 3.96
CA ILE A 100 8.74 -8.09 5.27
C ILE A 100 10.00 -8.93 5.44
N GLU A 101 10.31 -9.77 4.46
CA GLU A 101 11.47 -10.66 4.52
C GLU A 101 12.80 -9.91 4.47
N THR A 102 12.86 -8.75 3.81
CA THR A 102 14.13 -8.05 3.55
C THR A 102 14.38 -6.83 4.41
N ILE A 103 13.33 -6.08 4.77
CA ILE A 103 13.41 -4.79 5.46
C ILE A 103 12.84 -4.90 6.88
N TYR A 104 11.61 -5.41 7.05
CA TYR A 104 10.93 -5.44 8.34
C TYR A 104 11.61 -6.35 9.37
N VAL A 105 11.98 -7.58 8.99
CA VAL A 105 12.65 -8.55 9.89
C VAL A 105 14.00 -8.03 10.41
N LYS A 106 14.62 -7.06 9.74
CA LYS A 106 15.91 -6.48 10.14
C LYS A 106 15.79 -5.22 11.01
N ARG A 107 14.56 -4.79 11.31
CA ARG A 107 14.25 -3.64 12.15
C ARG A 107 14.24 -4.03 13.62
#